data_AF-A0A1X7V7I3-F1
#
_entry.id   AF-A0A1X7V7I3-F1
#
_cell.length_a   1.000
_cell.length_b   1.000
_cell.length_c   1.000
_cell.angle_alpha   90.00
_cell.angle_beta   90.00
_cell.angle_gamma   90.00
#
_symmetry.space_group_name_H-M   'P 1'
#
loop_
_entity.id
_entity.type
_entity.pdbx_description
1 polymer ?
#
loop_
_entity_poly.entity_id
_entity_poly.type
_entity_poly.pdbx_seq_one_letter_code
_entity_poly.pdbx_strand_id
1 'polypeptide(L)'
;MFFSGTDSDVKSRIIANFTKPSPLRIVLATTAFGLGIDCHDVQLVIHLGTPSDIESYVQGIERAGRDNIDSFALLLYTPKLMTESAKEMVEFTKRKDRNSDPEKGLAYNAVVNFL
;
A
#
# COMPACT_ATOMS: atom_id res chain seq x y z
N MET A 1 5.73 -13.31 -5.06
CA MET A 1 4.95 -12.84 -3.89
C MET A 1 5.83 -12.93 -2.65
N PHE A 2 5.77 -11.93 -1.78
CA PHE A 2 6.56 -11.86 -0.55
C PHE A 2 5.64 -11.97 0.68
N PHE A 3 5.71 -13.11 1.38
CA PHE A 3 4.97 -13.36 2.61
C PHE A 3 5.76 -14.34 3.50
N SER A 4 5.24 -14.64 4.69
CA SER A 4 5.93 -15.50 5.67
C SER A 4 6.35 -16.86 5.10
N GLY A 5 5.50 -17.49 4.29
CA GLY A 5 5.76 -18.79 3.66
C GLY A 5 6.58 -18.76 2.37
N THR A 6 7.00 -17.59 1.88
CA THR A 6 7.89 -17.53 0.71
C THR A 6 9.26 -18.13 1.06
N ASP A 7 9.78 -18.97 0.18
CA ASP A 7 11.13 -19.56 0.26
C ASP A 7 12.19 -18.46 0.49
N SER A 8 13.21 -18.76 1.32
CA SER A 8 14.30 -17.83 1.64
C SER A 8 15.05 -17.34 0.41
N ASP A 9 15.25 -18.20 -0.59
CA ASP A 9 15.98 -17.82 -1.79
C ASP A 9 15.16 -16.85 -2.64
N VAL A 10 13.84 -17.09 -2.70
CA VAL A 10 12.91 -16.19 -3.40
C VAL A 10 12.79 -14.85 -2.68
N LYS A 11 12.68 -14.84 -1.34
CA LYS A 11 12.69 -13.60 -0.54
C LYS A 11 13.96 -12.79 -0.80
N SER A 12 15.12 -13.45 -0.76
CA SER A 12 16.43 -12.81 -0.99
C SER A 12 16.53 -12.19 -2.38
N ARG A 13 16.06 -12.91 -3.41
CA ARG A 13 15.99 -12.38 -4.78
C ARG A 13 15.07 -11.17 -4.88
N ILE A 14 13.87 -11.22 -4.28
CA ILE A 14 12.94 -10.08 -4.31
C ILE A 14 13.58 -8.85 -3.65
N ILE A 15 14.17 -9.00 -2.46
CA ILE A 15 14.85 -7.91 -1.74
C ILE A 15 15.99 -7.34 -2.57
N ALA A 16 16.86 -8.18 -3.14
CA ALA A 16 17.97 -7.73 -3.97
C ALA A 16 17.52 -6.94 -5.21
N ASN A 17 16.36 -7.29 -5.78
CA ASN A 17 15.78 -6.58 -6.91
C ASN A 17 15.07 -5.27 -6.53
N PHE A 18 14.64 -5.10 -5.28
CA PHE A 18 13.98 -3.87 -4.81
C PHE A 18 14.92 -2.89 -4.10
N THR A 19 16.13 -3.31 -3.77
CA THR A 19 17.19 -2.49 -3.14
C THR A 19 18.22 -1.97 -4.13
N LYS A 20 18.14 -2.39 -5.40
CA LYS A 20 19.08 -2.04 -6.48
C LYS A 20 18.31 -1.84 -7.79
N PRO A 21 18.86 -1.10 -8.78
CA PRO A 21 18.26 -1.00 -10.10
C PRO A 21 17.97 -2.38 -10.70
N SER A 22 16.71 -2.62 -11.05
CA SER A 22 16.21 -3.93 -11.49
C SER A 22 15.10 -3.79 -12.53
N PRO A 23 14.96 -4.76 -13.45
CA PRO A 23 13.77 -4.85 -14.31
C PRO A 23 12.51 -5.29 -13.55
N LEU A 24 12.60 -5.72 -12.29
CA LEU A 24 11.44 -6.12 -11.50
C LEU A 24 10.61 -4.89 -11.10
N ARG A 25 9.41 -4.75 -11.67
CA ARG A 25 8.56 -3.57 -11.48
C ARG A 25 7.48 -3.71 -10.42
N ILE A 26 7.05 -4.94 -10.13
CA ILE A 26 5.88 -5.21 -9.28
C ILE A 26 6.20 -6.34 -8.32
N VAL A 27 5.83 -6.15 -7.05
CA VAL A 27 5.81 -7.21 -6.04
C VAL A 27 4.48 -7.21 -5.32
N LEU A 28 3.89 -8.39 -5.19
CA LEU A 28 2.77 -8.62 -4.29
C LEU A 28 3.34 -9.01 -2.93
N ALA A 29 2.93 -8.31 -1.88
CA ALA A 29 3.50 -8.48 -0.56
C ALA A 29 2.47 -8.27 0.56
N THR A 30 2.67 -8.99 1.67
CA THR A 30 2.03 -8.68 2.95
C THR A 30 2.81 -7.59 3.69
N THR A 31 2.28 -7.07 4.80
CA THR A 31 2.95 -6.12 5.70
C THR A 31 4.36 -6.55 6.15
N ALA A 32 4.66 -7.85 6.13
CA ALA A 32 5.99 -8.38 6.45
C ALA A 32 7.10 -7.96 5.46
N PHE A 33 6.77 -7.67 4.20
CA PHE A 33 7.70 -6.99 3.31
C PHE A 33 7.88 -5.59 3.87
N GLY A 34 9.08 -5.02 4.02
CA GLY A 34 9.31 -3.63 4.46
C GLY A 34 9.62 -3.39 5.93
N LEU A 35 9.56 -4.40 6.80
CA LEU A 35 10.25 -4.32 8.09
C LEU A 35 11.77 -4.35 7.82
N GLY A 36 12.40 -3.17 7.79
CA GLY A 36 13.84 -3.01 7.65
C GLY A 36 14.40 -3.14 6.22
N ILE A 37 13.55 -3.05 5.19
CA ILE A 37 14.00 -3.03 3.78
C ILE A 37 13.80 -1.61 3.24
N ASP A 38 14.89 -1.02 2.74
CA ASP A 38 14.87 0.26 2.05
C ASP A 38 14.71 0.03 0.54
N CYS A 39 13.46 0.13 0.07
CA CYS A 39 13.16 0.04 -1.35
C CYS A 39 13.31 1.42 -1.99
N HIS A 40 14.32 1.60 -2.83
CA HIS A 40 14.48 2.80 -3.65
C HIS A 40 13.43 2.79 -4.79
N ASP A 41 13.01 3.95 -5.26
CA ASP A 41 12.18 4.10 -6.47
C ASP A 41 10.74 3.51 -6.43
N VAL A 42 10.15 3.32 -5.25
CA VAL A 42 8.74 2.88 -5.19
C VAL A 42 7.81 4.07 -5.50
N GLN A 43 7.19 4.04 -6.67
CA GLN A 43 6.27 5.10 -7.13
C GLN A 43 4.80 4.83 -6.81
N LEU A 44 4.43 3.58 -6.53
CA LEU A 44 3.03 3.22 -6.32
C LEU A 44 2.92 2.11 -5.27
N VAL A 45 2.16 2.39 -4.21
CA VAL A 45 1.71 1.39 -3.23
C VAL A 45 0.22 1.19 -3.40
N ILE A 46 -0.20 -0.08 -3.56
CA ILE A 46 -1.61 -0.46 -3.66
C ILE A 46 -1.95 -1.34 -2.46
N HIS A 47 -2.84 -0.83 -1.59
CA HIS A 47 -3.44 -1.61 -0.53
C HIS A 47 -4.66 -2.37 -1.08
N LEU A 48 -4.50 -3.69 -1.19
CA LEU A 48 -5.57 -4.62 -1.55
C LEU A 48 -6.24 -5.13 -0.26
N GLY A 49 -7.36 -4.51 0.10
CA GLY A 49 -8.06 -4.78 1.36
C GLY A 49 -7.95 -3.62 2.35
N THR A 50 -8.68 -3.75 3.46
CA THR A 50 -8.80 -2.68 4.45
C THR A 50 -7.71 -2.81 5.52
N PRO A 51 -6.88 -1.78 5.73
CA PRO A 51 -5.98 -1.70 6.88
C PRO A 51 -6.76 -1.85 8.19
N SER A 52 -6.17 -2.48 9.19
CA SER A 52 -6.75 -2.59 10.53
C SER A 52 -6.96 -1.22 11.17
N ASP A 53 -6.03 -0.30 10.94
CA ASP A 53 -5.95 1.02 11.54
C ASP A 53 -5.18 1.98 10.63
N ILE A 54 -5.22 3.27 10.99
CA ILE A 54 -4.58 4.33 10.22
C ILE A 54 -3.05 4.25 10.24
N GLU A 55 -2.45 3.77 11.33
CA GLU A 55 -1.00 3.68 11.47
C GLU A 55 -0.43 2.62 10.52
N SER A 56 -1.07 1.46 10.45
CA SER A 56 -0.77 0.38 9.52
C SER A 56 -0.90 0.83 8.06
N TYR A 57 -1.88 1.69 7.76
CA TYR A 57 -2.00 2.31 6.44
C TYR A 57 -0.83 3.26 6.15
N VAL A 58 -0.52 4.18 7.07
CA VAL A 58 0.56 5.16 6.92
C VAL A 58 1.92 4.46 6.76
N GLN A 59 2.26 3.52 7.63
CA GLN A 59 3.50 2.73 7.50
C GLN A 59 3.56 1.92 6.20
N GLY A 60 2.40 1.48 5.70
CA GLY A 60 2.28 0.80 4.41
C GLY A 60 2.67 1.70 3.24
N ILE A 61 2.25 2.96 3.25
CA ILE A 61 2.45 3.89 2.13
C ILE A 61 3.77 4.67 2.21
N GLU A 62 4.39 4.81 3.39
CA GLU A 62 5.72 5.43 3.61
C GLU A 62 6.89 4.76 2.85
N ARG A 63 6.60 3.68 2.14
CA ARG A 63 7.52 3.00 1.22
C ARG A 63 7.69 3.76 -0.08
N ALA A 64 6.68 4.53 -0.46
CA ALA A 64 6.72 5.36 -1.64
C ALA A 64 7.32 6.74 -1.29
N GLY A 65 7.91 7.42 -2.27
CA GLY A 65 8.27 8.84 -2.14
C GLY A 65 9.57 9.17 -1.41
N ARG A 66 10.50 8.21 -1.24
CA ARG A 66 11.80 8.46 -0.58
C ARG A 66 12.77 9.32 -1.40
N ASP A 67 12.56 9.43 -2.72
CA ASP A 67 13.55 9.97 -3.66
C ASP A 67 13.11 11.28 -4.34
N ASN A 68 12.14 12.01 -3.75
CA ASN A 68 11.46 13.16 -4.39
C ASN A 68 10.86 12.84 -5.76
N ILE A 69 10.56 11.57 -5.99
CA ILE A 69 9.85 11.10 -7.18
C ILE A 69 8.37 11.11 -6.84
N ASP A 70 7.56 11.64 -7.77
CA ASP A 70 6.10 11.60 -7.67
C ASP A 70 5.65 10.17 -7.34
N SER A 71 4.95 10.04 -6.23
CA SER A 71 4.54 8.75 -5.69
C SER A 71 3.08 8.76 -5.28
N PHE A 72 2.47 7.57 -5.35
CA PHE A 72 1.03 7.40 -5.18
C PHE A 72 0.74 6.28 -4.20
N ALA A 73 -0.30 6.50 -3.39
CA ALA A 73 -0.92 5.48 -2.57
C ALA A 73 -2.35 5.24 -3.05
N LEU A 74 -2.69 3.99 -3.33
CA LEU A 74 -4.03 3.58 -3.73
C LEU A 74 -4.59 2.63 -2.67
N LEU A 75 -5.75 2.99 -2.10
CA LEU A 75 -6.47 2.15 -1.17
C LEU A 75 -7.71 1.58 -1.84
N LEU A 76 -7.71 0.28 -2.10
CA LEU A 76 -8.84 -0.41 -2.71
C LEU A 76 -9.65 -1.12 -1.62
N TYR A 77 -10.87 -0.62 -1.38
CA TYR A 77 -11.76 -1.19 -0.37
C TYR A 77 -13.22 -1.23 -0.84
N THR A 78 -13.99 -2.09 -0.17
CA THR A 78 -15.46 -2.04 -0.24
C THR A 78 -15.99 -1.51 1.09
N PRO A 79 -17.11 -0.77 1.10
CA PRO A 79 -17.71 -0.27 2.34
C PRO A 79 -17.94 -1.38 3.37
N LYS A 80 -18.29 -2.58 2.92
CA LYS A 80 -18.49 -3.76 3.76
C LYS A 80 -17.22 -4.21 4.50
N LEU A 81 -16.05 -4.19 3.85
CA LEU A 81 -14.80 -4.58 4.51
C LEU A 81 -14.27 -3.47 5.43
N MET A 82 -14.62 -2.22 5.16
CA MET A 82 -14.17 -1.07 5.96
C MET A 82 -14.81 -1.02 7.35
N THR A 83 -15.95 -1.67 7.55
CA THR A 83 -16.59 -1.71 8.88
C THR A 83 -15.80 -2.49 9.92
N GLU A 84 -14.84 -3.33 9.49
CA GLU A 84 -13.98 -4.12 10.38
C GLU A 84 -12.72 -3.33 10.81
N SER A 85 -12.44 -2.20 10.18
CA SER A 85 -11.30 -1.33 10.51
C SER A 85 -11.61 -0.43 11.72
N ALA A 86 -10.54 0.07 12.35
CA ALA A 86 -10.63 1.05 13.42
C ALA A 86 -11.38 2.31 12.99
N LYS A 87 -12.06 2.97 13.93
CA LYS A 87 -12.91 4.14 13.65
C LYS A 87 -12.15 5.26 12.95
N GLU A 88 -10.89 5.51 13.34
CA GLU A 88 -10.07 6.55 12.72
C GLU A 88 -9.83 6.27 11.24
N MET A 89 -9.66 5.00 10.85
CA MET A 89 -9.47 4.60 9.45
C MET A 89 -10.77 4.81 8.64
N VAL A 90 -11.92 4.46 9.21
CA VAL A 90 -13.23 4.69 8.59
C VAL A 90 -13.49 6.19 8.41
N GLU A 91 -13.12 7.02 9.39
CA GLU A 91 -13.25 8.48 9.27
C GLU A 91 -12.28 9.08 8.26
N PHE A 92 -11.04 8.59 8.22
CA PHE A 92 -10.03 9.02 7.27
C PHE A 92 -10.49 8.85 5.83
N THR A 93 -11.07 7.68 5.50
CA THR A 93 -11.59 7.43 4.15
C THR A 93 -12.74 8.34 3.81
N LYS A 94 -13.73 8.52 4.71
CA LYS A 94 -14.87 9.45 4.51
C LYS A 94 -14.44 10.90 4.24
N ARG A 95 -13.36 11.38 4.87
CA ARG A 95 -12.87 12.77 4.66
C ARG A 95 -12.31 12.98 3.26
N LYS A 96 -11.65 11.96 2.69
CA LYS A 96 -11.00 11.97 1.37
C LYS A 96 -11.96 11.53 0.24
N ASP A 97 -13.04 10.83 0.56
CA ASP A 97 -14.07 10.31 -0.36
C ASP A 97 -15.01 11.38 -0.98
N ARG A 98 -14.73 12.68 -0.81
CA ARG A 98 -15.62 13.75 -1.28
C ARG A 98 -15.80 13.83 -2.80
N ASN A 99 -15.08 13.03 -3.58
CA ASN A 99 -15.12 13.01 -5.04
C ASN A 99 -15.49 11.65 -5.66
N SER A 100 -15.81 10.61 -4.88
CA SER A 100 -16.16 9.29 -5.46
C SER A 100 -17.67 9.08 -5.52
N ASP A 101 -18.12 8.56 -6.66
CA ASP A 101 -19.54 8.34 -6.99
C ASP A 101 -20.08 7.11 -6.24
N PRO A 102 -21.02 7.28 -5.30
CA PRO A 102 -21.53 6.20 -4.46
C PRO A 102 -22.30 5.10 -5.22
N GLU A 103 -22.72 5.34 -6.47
CA GLU A 103 -23.47 4.33 -7.26
C GLU A 103 -22.59 3.23 -7.87
N LYS A 104 -21.25 3.38 -7.89
CA LYS A 104 -20.37 2.44 -8.62
C LYS A 104 -19.95 1.18 -7.87
N GLY A 105 -20.43 0.94 -6.64
CA GLY A 105 -20.31 -0.36 -5.93
C GLY A 105 -18.89 -0.82 -5.53
N LEU A 106 -17.84 -0.26 -6.13
CA LEU A 106 -16.45 -0.33 -5.69
C LEU A 106 -15.98 1.10 -5.39
N ALA A 107 -15.71 1.39 -4.11
CA ALA A 107 -15.08 2.63 -3.72
C ALA A 107 -13.58 2.56 -4.10
N TYR A 108 -13.25 2.97 -5.32
CA TYR A 108 -11.88 3.17 -5.78
C TYR A 108 -11.34 4.49 -5.23
N ASN A 109 -11.06 4.54 -3.93
CA ASN A 109 -10.50 5.75 -3.34
C ASN A 109 -8.98 5.73 -3.43
N ALA A 110 -8.48 6.35 -4.50
CA ALA A 110 -7.10 6.77 -4.59
C ALA A 110 -6.86 7.89 -3.58
N VAL A 111 -6.28 7.56 -2.42
CA VAL A 111 -5.73 8.57 -1.53
C VAL A 111 -4.37 8.99 -2.08
N VAL A 112 -4.41 9.84 -3.11
CA VAL A 112 -3.20 10.46 -3.64
C VAL A 112 -2.67 11.42 -2.57
N ASN A 113 -1.55 11.04 -1.98
CA ASN A 113 -0.72 11.95 -1.19
C ASN A 113 0.50 12.26 -2.05
N PHE A 114 0.56 13.49 -2.56
CA PHE A 114 1.84 14.07 -3.00
C PHE A 114 2.60 14.39 -1.71
N LEU A 115 3.61 13.58 -1.39
CA LEU A 115 4.62 13.96 -0.39
C LEU A 115 5.68 14.82 -1.06
#